data_AF-A0AAE3FMJ4-F1
#
_entry.id   AF-A0AAE3FMJ4-F1
#
_cell.length_a   1.000
_cell.length_b   1.000
_cell.length_c   1.000
_cell.angle_alpha   90.00
_cell.angle_beta   90.00
_cell.angle_gamma   90.00
#
_symmetry.space_group_name_H-M   'P 1'
#
loop_
_entity.id
_entity.type
_entity.pdbx_description
1 polymer ?
#
loop_
_entity_poly.entity_id
_entity_poly.type
_entity_poly.pdbx_seq_one_letter_code
_entity_poly.pdbx_strand_id
1 'polypeptide(L)' 'MDSRADVEVETLLRIALVLVIVVLVLELLSMLISGLASLLGFLQPLILLAVAVLIVLWLLDRL' A
#
# COMPACT_ATOMS: atom_id res chain seq x y z
N MET A 1 36.71 -13.18 23.78
CA MET A 1 36.56 -12.31 22.61
C MET A 1 35.06 -12.15 22.36
N ASP A 2 34.45 -11.12 22.96
CA ASP A 2 33.04 -10.82 22.74
C ASP A 2 32.93 -9.35 22.37
N SER A 3 32.89 -9.09 21.06
CA SER A 3 32.88 -7.73 20.47
C SER A 3 31.46 -7.28 20.11
N ARG A 4 30.43 -8.01 20.54
CA ARG A 4 29.03 -7.78 20.13
C ARG A 4 28.37 -6.59 20.83
N ALA A 5 28.93 -6.14 21.96
CA ALA A 5 28.41 -5.02 22.75
C ALA A 5 29.21 -3.72 22.54
N ASP A 6 30.12 -3.67 21.57
CA ASP A 6 30.98 -2.51 21.30
C ASP A 6 30.34 -1.52 20.31
N VAL A 7 29.02 -1.28 20.47
CA VAL A 7 28.31 -0.27 19.68
C VAL A 7 27.96 0.89 20.58
N GLU A 8 28.49 2.06 20.25
CA GLU A 8 28.22 3.29 20.99
C GLU A 8 26.72 3.60 21.02
N VAL A 9 26.24 4.06 22.18
CA VAL A 9 24.82 4.40 22.42
C VAL A 9 24.32 5.42 21.40
N GLU A 10 25.16 6.38 21.01
CA GLU A 10 24.83 7.38 19.98
C GLU A 10 24.57 6.74 18.61
N THR A 11 25.36 5.72 18.24
CA THR A 11 25.16 4.96 16.99
C THR A 11 23.86 4.18 17.04
N LEU A 12 23.56 3.52 18.15
CA LEU A 12 22.29 2.81 18.34
C LEU A 12 21.10 3.77 18.28
N LEU A 13 21.19 4.93 18.93
CA LEU A 13 20.14 5.95 18.91
C LEU A 13 19.90 6.48 17.49
N ARG A 14 20.95 6.74 16.72
CA ARG A 14 20.82 7.17 15.33
C ARG A 14 20.16 6.10 14.47
N ILE A 15 20.54 4.83 14.61
CA ILE A 15 19.91 3.72 13.90
C ILE A 15 18.44 3.61 14.29
N ALA A 16 18.12 3.68 15.58
CA ALA A 16 16.74 3.65 16.07
C ALA A 16 15.90 4.81 15.50
N LEU A 17 16.46 6.04 15.47
CA LEU A 17 15.80 7.20 14.87
C LEU A 17 15.52 7.01 13.38
N VAL A 18 16.49 6.51 12.62
CA VAL A 18 16.29 6.20 11.19
C VAL A 18 15.21 5.14 11.02
N LEU A 19 15.21 4.08 11.85
CA LEU A 19 14.19 3.05 11.80
C LEU A 19 12.79 3.61 12.09
N VAL A 20 12.66 4.49 13.09
CA VAL A 20 11.39 5.19 13.37
C VAL A 20 10.93 5.99 12.16
N ILE A 21 11.82 6.74 11.52
CA ILE A 21 11.50 7.50 10.30
C ILE A 21 11.03 6.57 9.18
N VAL A 22 11.72 5.45 8.96
CA VAL A 22 11.32 4.46 7.95
C VAL A 22 9.93 3.92 8.25
N VAL A 23 9.62 3.57 9.50
CA VAL A 23 8.29 3.11 9.91
C VAL A 23 7.23 4.17 9.63
N LEU A 24 7.47 5.43 10.00
CA LEU A 24 6.54 6.53 9.74
C LEU A 24 6.27 6.73 8.23
N VAL A 25 7.29 6.58 7.38
CA VAL A 25 7.12 6.64 5.92
C VAL A 25 6.27 5.48 5.43
N LEU A 26 6.51 4.26 5.92
CA LEU A 26 5.71 3.09 5.54
C LEU A 26 4.24 3.22 6.00
N GLU A 27 4.00 3.80 7.18
CA GLU A 27 2.65 4.11 7.67
C GLU A 27 1.94 5.11 6.74
N LEU A 28 2.63 6.17 6.34
CA LEU A 28 2.08 7.17 5.41
C LEU A 28 1.74 6.54 4.05
N LEU A 29 2.63 5.71 3.51
CA LEU A 29 2.37 4.98 2.26
C LEU A 29 1.17 4.03 2.40
N SER A 30 1.05 3.34 3.53
CA SER A 30 -0.07 2.44 3.81
C SER A 30 -1.40 3.20 3.89
N MET A 31 -1.42 4.37 4.50
CA MET A 31 -2.58 5.26 4.54
C MET A 31 -2.99 5.72 3.13
N LEU A 32 -2.03 6.13 2.29
CA LEU A 32 -2.30 6.56 0.92
C LEU A 32 -2.88 5.42 0.06
N ILE A 33 -2.26 4.23 0.13
CA ILE A 33 -2.70 3.06 -0.64
C ILE A 33 -4.10 2.62 -0.20
N SER A 34 -4.36 2.55 1.12
CA SER A 34 -5.68 2.17 1.64
C SER A 34 -6.75 3.20 1.30
N GLY A 35 -6.43 4.49 1.32
CA GLY A 35 -7.32 5.55 0.86
C GLY A 35 -7.72 5.38 -0.61
N LEU A 36 -6.75 5.17 -1.49
CA LEU A 36 -7.00 4.91 -2.92
C LEU A 36 -7.80 3.62 -3.13
N ALA A 37 -7.44 2.54 -2.43
CA ALA A 37 -8.13 1.26 -2.52
C ALA A 37 -9.58 1.36 -2.05
N SER A 38 -9.86 2.15 -1.01
CA SER A 38 -11.22 2.41 -0.52
C SER A 38 -12.07 3.14 -1.57
N LEU A 39 -11.52 4.20 -2.19
CA LEU A 39 -12.20 4.93 -3.27
C LEU A 39 -12.50 4.03 -4.47
N LEU A 40 -11.54 3.20 -4.88
CA LEU A 40 -11.74 2.23 -5.95
C LEU A 40 -12.74 1.13 -5.56
N GLY A 41 -12.70 0.66 -4.32
CA GLY A 41 -13.63 -0.33 -3.77
C GLY A 41 -15.08 0.17 -3.79
N PHE A 42 -15.30 1.45 -3.48
CA PHE A 42 -16.62 2.07 -3.60
C PHE A 42 -17.13 2.11 -5.06
N LEU A 43 -16.24 2.34 -6.03
CA LEU A 43 -16.58 2.36 -7.46
C LEU A 43 -16.63 0.95 -8.08
N GLN A 44 -16.11 -0.08 -7.41
CA GLN A 44 -16.11 -1.46 -7.88
C GLN A 44 -17.46 -1.96 -8.39
N PRO A 45 -18.61 -1.77 -7.71
CA PRO A 45 -19.90 -2.21 -8.24
C PRO A 45 -20.27 -1.51 -9.55
N LEU A 46 -19.95 -0.21 -9.71
CA LEU A 46 -20.21 0.53 -10.95
C LEU A 46 -19.29 0.07 -12.09
N ILE A 47 -18.01 -0.20 -11.79
CA ILE A 47 -17.06 -0.76 -12.75
C ILE A 47 -17.52 -2.14 -13.21
N LEU A 48 -17.93 -3.02 -12.28
CA LEU A 48 -18.44 -4.35 -12.59
C LEU A 48 -19.72 -4.27 -13.44
N LEU A 49 -20.63 -3.35 -13.12
CA LEU A 49 -21.82 -3.12 -13.92
C LEU A 49 -21.46 -2.66 -15.33
N ALA A 50 -20.55 -1.69 -15.47
CA ALA A 50 -20.08 -1.21 -16.76
C ALA A 50 -19.44 -2.34 -17.59
N VAL A 51 -18.60 -3.16 -16.96
CA VAL A 51 -18.00 -4.34 -17.60
C VAL A 51 -19.07 -5.35 -18.01
N ALA A 52 -20.05 -5.65 -17.15
CA ALA A 52 -21.15 -6.55 -17.48
C ALA A 52 -21.98 -6.03 -18.67
N VAL A 53 -22.29 -4.73 -18.70
CA VAL A 53 -22.97 -4.08 -19.83
C VAL A 53 -22.13 -4.19 -21.10
N LEU A 54 -20.83 -3.92 -21.03
CA LEU A 54 -19.92 -4.08 -22.18
C LEU A 54 -19.88 -5.52 -22.68
N ILE A 55 -19.85 -6.50 -21.78
CA ILE A 55 -19.92 -7.94 -22.14
C ILE A 55 -21.23 -8.26 -22.85
N VAL A 56 -22.37 -7.79 -22.34
CA VAL A 56 -23.69 -8.03 -22.95
C VAL A 56 -23.77 -7.39 -24.33
N LEU A 57 -23.36 -6.12 -24.46
CA LEU A 57 -23.37 -5.41 -25.74
C LEU A 57 -22.45 -6.09 -26.75
N TRP A 58 -21.27 -6.51 -26.32
CA TRP A 58 -20.35 -7.27 -27.16
C TRP A 58 -20.93 -8.60 -27.62
N LEU A 59 -21.65 -9.30 -26.73
CA LEU A 59 -22.29 -10.57 -27.07
C LEU A 59 -23.44 -10.36 -28.07
N LEU A 60 -24.25 -9.31 -27.89
CA LEU A 60 -25.32 -8.95 -28.82
C LEU A 60 -24.79 -8.49 -30.18
N ASP A 61 -23.67 -7.76 -30.21
CA ASP A 61 -23.00 -7.35 -31.45
C ASP A 61 -22.39 -8.55 -32.21
N ARG A 62 -22.07 -9.63 -31.48
CA ARG A 62 -21.40 -10.82 -32.03
C ARG A 62 -22.33 -12.00 -32.35
N LEU A 63 -23.56 -12.02 -31.83
CA LEU A 63 -24.62 -13.00 -32.12
C LEU A 63 -25.32 -12.66 -33.44
#